data_AF-A0A357CVZ6-F1
#
_entry.id   AF-A0A357CVZ6-F1
#
_cell.length_a   1.000
_cell.length_b   1.000
_cell.length_c   1.000
_cell.angle_alpha   90.00
_cell.angle_beta   90.00
_cell.angle_gamma   90.00
#
_symmetry.space_group_name_H-M   'P 1'
#
loop_
_entity.id
_entity.type
_entity.pdbx_description
1 polymer ?
#
loop_
_entity_poly.entity_id
_entity_poly.type
_entity_poly.pdbx_seq_one_letter_code
_entity_poly.pdbx_strand_id
1 'polypeptide(L)'
;MCFSTDMIHSGHIAIIKKAAKLSKLTIGVLSDEAVASFKRYPLLPFEERKTLVENINGVNAVIEQKQLSYAENLRLLKPEYIVHGDDWREGFQKPIRDEVTEVLA
;
A
#
# COMPACT_ATOMS: atom_id res chain seq x y z
N MET A 1 -2.83 -3.35 -2.23
CA MET A 1 -2.63 -2.75 -0.88
C MET A 1 -1.39 -1.87 -0.95
N CYS A 2 -1.31 -0.76 -0.21
CA CYS A 2 -0.09 0.05 -0.11
C CYS A 2 0.25 0.38 1.36
N PHE A 3 1.55 0.50 1.68
CA PHE A 3 2.04 0.93 2.98
C PHE A 3 3.01 2.11 2.89
N SER A 4 2.90 3.02 3.85
CA SER A 4 3.84 4.13 4.10
C SER A 4 4.64 3.96 5.39
N THR A 5 4.47 2.84 6.10
CA THR A 5 4.87 2.71 7.50
C THR A 5 6.31 2.24 7.66
N ASP A 6 7.01 2.80 8.65
CA ASP A 6 8.32 2.32 9.11
C ASP A 6 8.16 1.15 10.08
N MET A 7 7.03 1.08 10.79
CA MET A 7 6.76 0.08 11.82
C MET A 7 5.58 -0.80 11.42
N ILE A 8 5.80 -2.12 11.47
CA ILE A 8 4.75 -3.10 11.27
C ILE A 8 4.20 -3.52 12.64
N HIS A 9 2.88 -3.47 12.80
CA HIS A 9 2.19 -3.91 14.01
C HIS A 9 1.04 -4.86 13.65
N SER A 10 0.35 -5.38 14.66
CA SER A 10 -0.70 -6.40 14.50
C SER A 10 -1.83 -6.02 13.54
N GLY A 11 -2.14 -4.72 13.40
CA GLY A 11 -3.14 -4.21 12.45
C GLY A 11 -2.73 -4.45 10.99
N HIS A 12 -1.47 -4.14 10.64
CA HIS A 12 -0.91 -4.43 9.32
C HIS A 12 -0.90 -5.94 9.04
N ILE A 13 -0.51 -6.75 10.03
CA ILE A 13 -0.54 -8.22 9.88
C ILE A 13 -1.96 -8.74 9.67
N ALA A 14 -2.95 -8.18 10.38
CA ALA A 14 -4.35 -8.59 10.25
C ALA A 14 -4.91 -8.30 8.85
N ILE A 15 -4.61 -7.12 8.27
CA ILE A 15 -5.08 -6.78 6.93
C ILE A 15 -4.36 -7.60 5.85
N ILE A 16 -3.06 -7.85 5.99
CA ILE A 16 -2.29 -8.73 5.09
C ILE A 16 -2.88 -10.15 5.10
N LYS A 17 -3.14 -10.72 6.28
CA LYS A 17 -3.75 -12.05 6.42
C LYS A 17 -5.15 -12.13 5.82
N LYS A 18 -5.93 -11.04 5.84
CA LYS A 18 -7.24 -10.99 5.15
C LYS A 18 -7.06 -10.92 3.64
N ALA A 19 -6.15 -10.07 3.15
CA ALA A 19 -5.89 -9.91 1.72
C ALA A 19 -5.35 -11.20 1.08
N ALA A 20 -4.43 -11.89 1.76
CA ALA A 20 -3.82 -13.14 1.31
C ALA A 20 -4.81 -14.32 1.15
N LYS A 21 -6.03 -14.21 1.68
CA LYS A 21 -7.09 -15.22 1.49
C LYS A 21 -7.86 -15.03 0.17
N LEU A 22 -7.74 -13.88 -0.47
CA LEU A 22 -8.48 -13.57 -1.70
C LEU A 22 -7.75 -14.10 -2.92
N SER A 23 -6.46 -13.78 -3.06
CA SER A 23 -5.59 -14.24 -4.15
C SER A 23 -4.12 -13.93 -3.84
N LYS A 24 -3.25 -13.96 -4.87
CA LYS A 24 -1.86 -13.51 -4.74
C LYS A 24 -1.81 -12.03 -4.34
N LEU A 25 -1.14 -11.74 -3.25
CA LEU A 25 -1.06 -10.41 -2.68
C LEU A 25 0.19 -9.66 -3.15
N THR A 26 -0.02 -8.60 -3.92
CA THR A 26 1.00 -7.59 -4.21
C THR A 26 0.80 -6.36 -3.33
N ILE A 27 1.88 -5.87 -2.72
CA ILE A 27 1.88 -4.69 -1.86
C ILE A 27 2.75 -3.58 -2.46
N GLY A 28 2.20 -2.38 -2.59
CA GLY A 28 2.98 -1.18 -2.85
C GLY A 28 3.63 -0.68 -1.56
N VAL A 29 4.93 -0.39 -1.61
CA VAL A 29 5.62 0.34 -0.53
C VAL A 29 5.98 1.71 -1.08
N LEU A 30 5.54 2.76 -0.40
CA LEU A 30 5.78 4.13 -0.85
C LEU A 30 7.28 4.44 -0.85
N SER A 31 7.78 5.10 -1.90
CA SER A 31 9.15 5.63 -1.91
C SER A 31 9.35 6.65 -0.80
N ASP A 32 10.60 6.98 -0.46
CA ASP A 32 10.87 7.93 0.61
C ASP A 32 10.30 9.32 0.28
N GLU A 33 10.41 9.74 -0.99
CA GLU A 33 9.86 11.00 -1.50
C GLU A 33 8.33 10.99 -1.46
N ALA A 34 7.72 9.87 -1.83
CA ALA A 34 6.27 9.72 -1.78
C ALA A 34 5.76 9.85 -0.34
N VAL A 35 6.45 9.24 0.62
CA VAL A 35 6.15 9.40 2.05
C VAL A 35 6.32 10.86 2.50
N ALA A 36 7.43 11.49 2.14
CA ALA A 36 7.75 12.86 2.51
C ALA A 36 6.76 13.91 1.93
N SER A 37 6.02 13.56 0.88
CA SER A 37 5.03 14.46 0.26
C SER A 37 3.80 14.75 1.13
N PHE A 38 3.49 13.89 2.11
CA PHE A 38 2.30 14.05 2.97
C PHE A 38 2.55 13.85 4.47
N LYS A 39 3.72 13.36 4.87
CA LYS A 39 4.16 13.26 6.26
C LYS A 39 5.67 13.44 6.37
N ARG A 40 6.22 13.27 7.58
CA ARG A 40 7.67 13.34 7.79
C ARG A 40 8.39 12.26 6.98
N TYR A 41 9.62 12.57 6.56
CA TYR A 41 10.51 11.62 5.92
C TYR A 41 10.60 10.32 6.75
N PRO A 42 10.56 9.13 6.12
CA PRO A 42 10.57 7.87 6.85
C PRO A 42 11.85 7.67 7.65
N LEU A 43 11.76 6.96 8.78
CA LEU A 43 12.93 6.62 9.59
C LEU A 43 13.80 5.55 8.91
N LEU A 44 13.16 4.63 8.18
CA LEU A 44 13.84 3.57 7.45
C LEU A 44 13.80 3.86 5.95
N PRO A 45 14.92 3.68 5.22
CA PRO A 45 14.93 3.87 3.78
C PRO A 45 13.99 2.87 3.10
N PHE A 46 13.51 3.23 1.91
CA PHE A 46 12.62 2.40 1.10
C PHE A 46 13.01 0.92 1.04
N GLU A 47 14.29 0.62 0.78
CA GLU A 47 14.77 -0.76 0.64
C GLU A 47 14.62 -1.59 1.93
N GLU A 48 14.81 -0.98 3.10
CA GLU A 48 14.58 -1.67 4.38
C GLU A 48 13.09 -1.92 4.61
N ARG A 49 12.24 -0.92 4.34
CA ARG A 49 10.78 -1.06 4.47
C ARG A 49 10.23 -2.11 3.51
N LYS A 50 10.73 -2.13 2.27
CA LYS A 50 10.41 -3.14 1.26
C LYS A 50 10.80 -4.54 1.76
N THR A 51 12.05 -4.71 2.20
CA THR A 51 12.55 -5.99 2.73
C THR A 51 11.70 -6.49 3.89
N LEU A 52 11.32 -5.61 4.82
CA LEU A 52 10.42 -5.95 5.94
C LEU A 52 9.08 -6.50 5.44
N VAL A 53 8.46 -5.85 4.45
CA VAL A 53 7.15 -6.26 3.91
C VAL A 53 7.26 -7.54 3.07
N GLU A 54 8.33 -7.71 2.28
CA GLU A 54 8.56 -8.91 1.44
C GLU A 54 8.66 -10.19 2.27
N ASN A 55 9.18 -10.09 3.50
CA ASN A 55 9.35 -11.25 4.39
C ASN A 55 8.11 -11.58 5.23
N ILE A 56 6.98 -10.88 5.03
CA ILE A 56 5.73 -11.18 5.73
C ILE A 56 5.01 -12.34 5.03
N ASN A 57 4.68 -13.38 5.80
CA ASN A 57 3.89 -14.51 5.30
C ASN A 57 2.55 -14.04 4.70
N GLY A 58 2.29 -14.47 3.46
CA GLY A 58 1.10 -14.12 2.68
C GLY A 58 1.34 -13.00 1.67
N VAL A 59 2.50 -12.34 1.70
CA VAL A 59 2.91 -11.38 0.65
C VAL A 59 3.58 -12.15 -0.49
N ASN A 60 3.11 -11.94 -1.72
CA ASN A 60 3.64 -12.61 -2.91
C ASN A 60 4.61 -11.75 -3.70
N ALA A 61 4.41 -10.42 -3.70
CA ALA A 61 5.29 -9.46 -4.34
C ALA A 61 5.20 -8.11 -3.64
N VAL A 62 6.30 -7.36 -3.65
CA VAL A 62 6.34 -5.98 -3.23
C VAL A 62 6.86 -5.12 -4.38
N ILE A 63 6.21 -3.99 -4.61
CA ILE A 63 6.64 -3.02 -5.62
C ILE A 63 6.85 -1.65 -4.98
N GLU A 64 7.75 -0.87 -5.55
CA GLU A 64 7.87 0.54 -5.21
C GLU A 64 6.62 1.29 -5.70
N GLN A 65 6.10 2.19 -4.86
CA GLN A 65 5.06 3.13 -5.23
C GLN A 65 5.60 4.56 -5.08
N LYS A 66 5.84 5.23 -6.20
CA LYS A 66 6.52 6.55 -6.23
C LYS A 66 5.60 7.73 -5.91
N GLN A 67 4.31 7.49 -5.77
CA GLN A 67 3.31 8.53 -5.55
C GLN A 67 2.27 8.05 -4.54
N LEU A 68 1.67 8.99 -3.80
CA LEU A 68 0.57 8.65 -2.90
C LEU A 68 -0.65 8.11 -3.66
N SER A 69 -0.87 8.59 -4.89
CA SER A 69 -1.85 8.01 -5.82
C SER A 69 -1.51 6.55 -6.14
N TYR A 70 -2.56 5.74 -6.24
CA TYR A 70 -2.44 4.34 -6.64
C TYR A 70 -2.50 4.18 -8.17
N ALA A 71 -2.89 5.22 -8.89
CA ALA A 71 -3.39 5.12 -10.24
C ALA A 71 -2.36 4.56 -11.24
N GLU A 72 -1.08 4.91 -11.10
CA GLU A 72 0.01 4.33 -11.90
C GLU A 72 0.10 2.80 -11.72
N ASN A 73 0.19 2.36 -10.46
CA ASN A 73 0.29 0.95 -10.11
C ASN A 73 -0.97 0.16 -10.51
N LEU A 74 -2.16 0.77 -10.37
CA LEU A 74 -3.42 0.16 -10.80
C LEU A 74 -3.47 -0.06 -12.31
N ARG A 75 -3.09 0.95 -13.10
CA ARG A 75 -3.04 0.85 -14.56
C ARG A 75 -2.03 -0.19 -15.04
N LEU A 76 -0.90 -0.32 -14.33
CA LEU A 76 0.16 -1.27 -14.63
C LEU A 76 -0.24 -2.71 -14.28
N LEU A 77 -0.69 -2.94 -13.05
CA LEU A 77 -0.93 -4.28 -12.52
C LEU A 77 -2.32 -4.82 -12.82
N LYS A 78 -3.30 -3.95 -13.05
CA LYS A 78 -4.71 -4.27 -13.29
C LYS A 78 -5.27 -5.32 -12.31
N PRO A 79 -5.20 -5.05 -10.99
CA PRO A 79 -5.64 -6.03 -9.99
C PRO A 79 -7.17 -6.15 -9.99
N GLU A 80 -7.66 -7.35 -9.67
CA GLU A 80 -9.10 -7.59 -9.46
C GLU A 80 -9.65 -6.96 -8.18
N TYR A 81 -8.79 -6.82 -7.15
CA TYR A 81 -9.17 -6.30 -5.84
C TYR A 81 -8.15 -5.31 -5.31
N ILE A 82 -8.64 -4.28 -4.63
CA ILE A 82 -7.83 -3.45 -3.73
C ILE A 82 -8.31 -3.66 -2.30
N VAL A 83 -7.33 -3.95 -1.43
CA VAL A 83 -7.54 -4.08 0.00
C VAL A 83 -6.91 -2.88 0.70
N HIS A 84 -7.72 -2.19 1.49
CA HIS A 84 -7.36 -1.06 2.35
C HIS A 84 -8.22 -1.09 3.62
N GLY A 85 -7.76 -0.44 4.70
CA GLY A 85 -8.60 -0.15 5.85
C GLY A 85 -9.77 0.77 5.47
N ASP A 86 -10.80 0.82 6.30
CA ASP A 86 -11.95 1.70 6.11
C ASP A 86 -11.68 3.15 6.53
N ASP A 87 -10.53 3.43 7.13
CA ASP A 87 -10.05 4.75 7.53
C ASP A 87 -9.99 5.76 6.37
N TRP A 88 -9.74 5.29 5.14
CA TRP A 88 -9.72 6.14 3.95
C TRP A 88 -11.10 6.51 3.37
N ARG A 89 -12.20 6.10 4.02
CA ARG A 89 -13.55 6.51 3.61
C ARG A 89 -13.79 8.00 3.87
N GLU A 90 -13.06 8.57 4.82
CA GLU A 90 -13.17 9.96 5.23
C GLU A 90 -11.78 10.61 5.36
N GLY A 91 -11.75 11.93 5.58
CA GLY A 91 -10.51 12.69 5.78
C GLY A 91 -9.63 12.79 4.53
N PHE A 92 -8.33 13.04 4.77
CA PHE A 92 -7.33 13.33 3.72
C PHE A 92 -7.17 12.21 2.68
N GLN A 93 -7.42 10.95 3.06
CA GLN A 93 -7.26 9.81 2.15
C GLN A 93 -8.49 9.56 1.28
N LYS A 94 -9.64 10.20 1.55
CA LYS A 94 -10.87 10.01 0.77
C LYS A 94 -10.70 10.29 -0.73
N PRO A 95 -10.03 11.36 -1.17
CA PRO A 95 -9.82 11.61 -2.60
C PRO A 95 -9.02 10.48 -3.30
N ILE A 96 -8.07 9.86 -2.58
CA ILE A 96 -7.29 8.72 -3.10
C ILE A 96 -8.20 7.50 -3.31
N ARG A 97 -9.10 7.23 -2.36
CA ARG A 97 -10.11 6.18 -2.49
C ARG A 97 -11.02 6.40 -3.69
N ASP A 98 -11.47 7.64 -3.87
CA ASP A 98 -12.36 8.00 -4.99
C ASP A 98 -11.64 7.77 -6.33
N GLU A 99 -10.37 8.19 -6.46
CA GLU A 99 -9.53 7.93 -7.65
C GLU A 99 -9.33 6.43 -7.90
N VAL A 100 -9.04 5.64 -6.86
CA VAL A 100 -8.93 4.18 -6.99
C VAL A 100 -10.21 3.57 -7.54
N THR A 101 -11.36 4.05 -7.07
CA THR A 101 -12.67 3.55 -7.50
C THR A 101 -12.93 3.92 -8.96
N GLU A 102 -12.55 5.12 -9.39
CA GLU A 102 -12.67 5.57 -10.79
C GLU A 102 -11.75 4.79 -11.73
N VAL A 103 -10.51 4.52 -11.33
CA VAL A 103 -9.54 3.77 -12.15
C VAL A 103 -9.91 2.29 -12.31
N LEU A 104 -10.65 1.73 -11.35
CA LEU A 104 -11.10 0.33 -11.38
C LEU A 104 -12.50 0.13 -11.99
N ALA A 105 -13.25 1.20 -12.22
CA ALA A 105 -14.57 1.16 -12.86
C ALA A 105 -14.46 0.95 -14.38
#